data_AF-A0A9E4J0A8-F1
#
_entry.id   AF-A0A9E4J0A8-F1
#
_cell.length_a   1.000
_cell.length_b   1.000
_cell.length_c   1.000
_cell.angle_alpha   90.00
_cell.angle_beta   90.00
_cell.angle_gamma   90.00
#
_symmetry.space_group_name_H-M   'P 1'
#
loop_
_entity.id
_entity.type
_entity.pdbx_description
1 polymer ?
#
loop_
_entity_poly.entity_id
_entity_poly.type
_entity_poly.pdbx_seq_one_letter_code
_entity_poly.pdbx_strand_id
1 'polypeptide(L)'
;MPKPNSATAALAAAALAALAAPAQASDGTLDETTFLERSRRLIYEGKRSGEGYFSADGGLLVFQSERRPENPFYQIYLLDLATGDTREVSTGIGKTTCAFIRPDGAEILYGSTHHDPRSAELQQQELDFRASGQERRYAWDYDPEMDIYTVPMAG
;
A
#
# COMPACT_ATOMS: atom_id res chain seq x y z
N MET A 1 -13.70 -90.74 -41.43
CA MET A 1 -12.69 -89.82 -42.02
C MET A 1 -13.44 -88.83 -42.89
N PRO A 2 -13.14 -87.51 -42.92
CA PRO A 2 -12.01 -86.71 -42.37
C PRO A 2 -12.38 -86.06 -41.01
N LYS A 3 -11.52 -85.68 -40.05
CA LYS A 3 -10.27 -84.88 -39.95
C LYS A 3 -10.44 -83.36 -40.14
N PRO A 4 -9.69 -82.57 -39.35
CA PRO A 4 -10.20 -81.47 -38.50
C PRO A 4 -9.85 -80.10 -39.08
N ASN A 5 -10.26 -79.00 -38.44
CA ASN A 5 -9.51 -77.75 -38.52
C ASN A 5 -9.65 -76.92 -37.24
N SER A 6 -8.49 -76.72 -36.62
CA SER A 6 -8.16 -75.76 -35.59
C SER A 6 -8.17 -74.33 -36.14
N ALA A 7 -8.74 -73.38 -35.39
CA ALA A 7 -8.44 -71.97 -35.58
C ALA A 7 -8.46 -71.24 -34.22
N THR A 8 -7.25 -71.07 -33.71
CA THR A 8 -6.67 -69.82 -33.18
C THR A 8 -7.46 -69.02 -32.15
N ALA A 9 -6.96 -69.07 -30.90
CA ALA A 9 -7.22 -68.08 -29.86
C ALA A 9 -6.69 -66.70 -30.29
N ALA A 10 -7.55 -65.68 -30.29
CA ALA A 10 -7.14 -64.29 -30.37
C ALA A 10 -6.95 -63.77 -28.93
N LEU A 11 -5.71 -63.55 -28.51
CA LEU A 11 -5.41 -62.74 -27.33
C LEU A 11 -5.78 -61.29 -27.63
N ALA A 12 -6.77 -60.75 -26.93
CA ALA A 12 -7.01 -59.30 -26.89
C ALA A 12 -5.91 -58.66 -26.03
N ALA A 13 -4.96 -57.96 -26.65
CA ALA A 13 -4.02 -57.10 -25.95
C ALA A 13 -4.78 -55.84 -25.50
N ALA A 14 -5.13 -55.77 -24.21
CA ALA A 14 -5.60 -54.54 -23.60
C ALA A 14 -4.40 -53.58 -23.42
N ALA A 15 -4.27 -52.61 -24.33
CA ALA A 15 -3.30 -51.54 -24.17
C ALA A 15 -3.74 -50.64 -23.01
N LEU A 16 -3.06 -50.74 -21.86
CA LEU A 16 -3.18 -49.78 -20.77
C LEU A 16 -2.51 -48.48 -21.24
N ALA A 17 -3.28 -47.56 -21.80
CA ALA A 17 -2.82 -46.20 -22.00
C ALA A 17 -2.71 -45.55 -20.61
N ALA A 18 -1.49 -45.49 -20.07
CA ALA A 18 -1.21 -44.67 -18.91
C ALA A 18 -1.50 -43.21 -19.30
N LEU A 19 -2.57 -42.64 -18.76
CA LEU A 19 -2.83 -41.21 -18.78
C LEU A 19 -1.72 -40.53 -17.97
N ALA A 20 -0.62 -40.19 -18.63
CA ALA A 20 0.30 -39.21 -18.11
C ALA A 20 -0.46 -37.88 -18.05
N ALA A 21 -0.90 -37.50 -16.85
CA ALA A 21 -1.41 -36.15 -16.62
C ALA A 21 -0.31 -35.16 -17.04
N PRO A 22 -0.64 -34.09 -17.79
CA PRO A 22 0.36 -33.09 -18.13
C PRO A 22 0.91 -32.53 -16.82
N ALA A 23 2.24 -32.55 -16.66
CA ALA A 23 2.89 -31.81 -15.60
C ALA A 23 2.49 -30.34 -15.76
N GLN A 24 1.75 -29.80 -14.81
CA GLN A 24 1.42 -28.39 -14.80
C GLN A 24 2.73 -27.62 -14.61
N ALA A 25 3.17 -26.94 -15.67
CA ALA A 25 4.25 -25.97 -15.56
C ALA A 25 3.75 -24.84 -14.65
N SER A 26 4.50 -24.55 -13.58
CA SER A 26 4.30 -23.31 -12.83
C SER A 26 4.54 -22.14 -13.78
N ASP A 27 3.58 -21.23 -13.93
CA ASP A 27 3.60 -20.10 -14.90
C ASP A 27 4.70 -19.05 -14.63
N GLY A 28 5.72 -19.36 -13.83
CA GLY A 28 6.77 -18.43 -13.42
C GLY A 28 6.27 -17.22 -12.61
N THR A 29 4.97 -17.10 -12.40
CA THR A 29 4.34 -16.12 -11.52
C THR A 29 4.66 -16.52 -10.10
N LEU A 30 5.61 -15.80 -9.49
CA LEU A 30 5.84 -15.88 -8.07
C LEU A 30 4.56 -15.39 -7.37
N ASP A 31 3.84 -16.32 -6.76
CA ASP A 31 2.72 -15.99 -5.88
C ASP A 31 3.29 -15.36 -4.60
N GLU A 32 2.92 -14.11 -4.33
CA GLU A 32 3.33 -13.36 -3.15
C GLU A 32 3.03 -14.11 -1.84
N THR A 33 1.96 -14.92 -1.83
CA THR A 33 1.59 -15.75 -0.66
C THR A 33 2.61 -16.85 -0.34
N THR A 34 3.54 -17.14 -1.25
CA THR A 34 4.71 -18.01 -0.99
C THR A 34 5.68 -17.37 0.00
N PHE A 35 5.75 -16.03 0.03
CA PHE A 35 6.75 -15.28 0.81
C PHE A 35 6.13 -14.47 1.94
N LEU A 36 4.91 -13.99 1.75
CA LEU A 36 4.20 -13.16 2.72
C LEU A 36 3.02 -13.92 3.30
N GLU A 37 3.08 -14.11 4.60
CA GLU A 37 1.94 -14.61 5.38
C GLU A 37 1.38 -13.49 6.24
N ARG A 38 0.06 -13.55 6.52
CA ARG A 38 -0.61 -12.65 7.48
C ARG A 38 -0.56 -11.16 7.13
N SER A 39 -0.45 -10.83 5.84
CA SER A 39 -0.61 -9.46 5.35
C SER A 39 -1.96 -8.89 5.80
N ARG A 40 -1.91 -7.72 6.44
CA ARG A 40 -3.10 -7.01 6.91
C ARG A 40 -3.08 -5.56 6.45
N ARG A 41 -4.24 -5.05 6.04
CA ARG A 41 -4.44 -3.63 5.79
C ARG A 41 -4.49 -2.89 7.13
N LEU A 42 -3.74 -1.80 7.25
CA LEU A 42 -3.71 -0.97 8.46
C LEU A 42 -4.54 0.32 8.29
N ILE A 43 -4.56 0.89 7.09
CA ILE A 43 -5.16 2.20 6.83
C ILE A 43 -6.41 2.03 5.95
N TYR A 44 -7.57 2.37 6.51
CA TYR A 44 -8.87 2.21 5.85
C TYR A 44 -9.47 3.52 5.37
N GLU A 45 -9.08 4.64 5.98
CA GLU A 45 -9.60 5.97 5.69
C GLU A 45 -8.69 6.79 4.78
N GLY A 46 -9.27 7.83 4.18
CA GLY A 46 -8.60 8.78 3.32
C GLY A 46 -8.70 8.43 1.84
N LYS A 47 -8.58 9.44 0.99
CA LYS A 47 -8.54 9.28 -0.48
C LYS A 47 -7.25 8.59 -0.91
N ARG A 48 -6.15 8.91 -0.23
CA ARG A 48 -4.80 8.38 -0.47
C ARG A 48 -4.08 8.19 0.86
N SER A 49 -3.14 7.26 0.87
CA SER A 49 -2.14 7.08 1.91
C SER A 49 -0.80 6.72 1.27
N GLY A 50 0.30 7.20 1.86
CA GLY A 50 1.67 6.89 1.43
C GLY A 50 2.59 6.83 2.63
N GLU A 51 3.92 6.90 2.38
CA GLU A 51 5.03 7.00 3.36
C GLU A 51 4.65 6.74 4.82
N GLY A 52 5.09 5.62 5.38
CA GLY A 52 4.85 5.27 6.77
C GLY A 52 6.06 4.64 7.45
N TYR A 53 6.28 5.00 8.71
CA TYR A 53 7.42 4.57 9.51
C TYR A 53 6.95 4.11 10.90
N PHE A 54 7.44 2.96 11.35
CA PHE A 54 7.13 2.43 12.66
C PHE A 54 7.95 3.14 13.75
N SER A 55 7.40 3.23 14.96
CA SER A 55 8.20 3.54 16.15
C SER A 55 9.24 2.45 16.41
N ALA A 56 10.27 2.76 17.21
CA ALA A 56 11.35 1.83 17.51
C ALA A 56 10.87 0.52 18.17
N ASP A 57 9.79 0.58 18.95
CA ASP A 57 9.15 -0.58 19.59
C ASP A 57 8.09 -1.26 18.69
N GLY A 58 7.80 -0.69 17.51
CA GLY A 58 6.81 -1.19 16.57
C GLY A 58 5.35 -1.01 17.02
N GLY A 59 5.08 -0.25 18.08
CA GLY A 59 3.72 -0.02 18.60
C GLY A 59 2.94 1.05 17.84
N LEU A 60 3.64 1.98 17.19
CA LEU A 60 3.05 3.11 16.46
C LEU A 60 3.47 3.09 14.99
N LEU A 61 2.62 3.65 14.13
CA LEU A 61 2.93 3.95 12.74
C LEU A 61 2.63 5.43 12.48
N VAL A 62 3.65 6.23 12.17
CA VAL A 62 3.45 7.56 11.60
C VAL A 62 3.34 7.44 10.08
N PHE A 63 2.36 8.07 9.46
CA PHE A 63 2.14 7.97 8.01
C PHE A 63 1.43 9.19 7.43
N GLN A 64 1.47 9.32 6.11
CA GLN A 64 0.78 10.40 5.40
C GLN A 64 -0.54 9.95 4.78
N SER A 65 -1.58 10.80 4.87
CA SER A 65 -2.91 10.52 4.31
C SER A 65 -3.69 11.77 3.93
N GLU A 66 -4.54 11.66 2.91
CA GLU A 66 -5.50 12.71 2.51
C GLU A 66 -6.87 12.42 3.09
N ARG A 67 -7.20 13.04 4.24
CA ARG A 67 -8.50 12.86 4.91
C ARG A 67 -9.32 14.14 5.07
N ARG A 68 -8.69 15.31 4.97
CA ARG A 68 -9.34 16.61 5.16
C ARG A 68 -10.09 17.05 3.91
N PRO A 69 -11.38 17.43 4.01
CA PRO A 69 -12.10 18.06 2.90
C PRO A 69 -11.51 19.41 2.47
N GLU A 70 -11.03 20.19 3.44
CA GLU A 70 -10.50 21.54 3.27
C GLU A 70 -9.02 21.57 2.84
N ASN A 71 -8.31 20.46 2.97
CA ASN A 71 -6.92 20.34 2.55
C ASN A 71 -6.72 19.13 1.62
N PRO A 72 -6.48 19.35 0.32
CA PRO A 72 -6.33 18.28 -0.65
C PRO A 72 -4.93 17.62 -0.65
N PHE A 73 -4.02 18.08 0.22
CA PHE A 73 -2.67 17.54 0.33
C PHE A 73 -2.55 16.54 1.48
N TYR A 74 -1.51 15.71 1.42
CA TYR A 74 -1.17 14.80 2.51
C TYR A 74 -0.98 15.55 3.82
N GLN A 75 -1.58 15.01 4.88
CA GLN A 75 -1.37 15.38 6.29
C GLN A 75 -0.76 14.19 7.03
N ILE A 76 -0.11 14.45 8.16
CA ILE A 76 0.57 13.41 8.95
C ILE A 76 -0.35 12.89 10.05
N TYR A 77 -0.44 11.57 10.14
CA TYR A 77 -1.23 10.86 11.12
C TYR A 77 -0.37 9.87 11.90
N LEU A 78 -0.75 9.62 13.14
CA LEU A 78 -0.19 8.60 14.00
C LEU A 78 -1.26 7.53 14.26
N LEU A 79 -0.95 6.28 13.94
CA LEU A 79 -1.75 5.11 14.24
C LEU A 79 -1.15 4.35 15.41
N ASP A 80 -1.96 4.08 16.43
CA ASP A 80 -1.67 3.09 17.47
C ASP A 80 -2.07 1.70 16.97
N LEU A 81 -1.12 0.77 16.92
CA LEU A 81 -1.34 -0.57 16.36
C LEU A 81 -2.04 -1.53 17.33
N ALA A 82 -2.08 -1.20 18.61
CA ALA A 82 -2.78 -1.97 19.64
C ALA A 82 -4.27 -1.61 19.70
N THR A 83 -4.61 -0.32 19.63
CA THR A 83 -6.00 0.14 19.69
C THR A 83 -6.64 0.31 18.31
N GLY A 84 -5.84 0.60 17.28
CA GLY A 84 -6.31 1.01 15.96
C GLY A 84 -6.64 2.49 15.86
N ASP A 85 -6.45 3.26 16.94
CA ASP A 85 -6.76 4.69 16.96
C ASP A 85 -5.80 5.45 16.04
N THR A 86 -6.36 6.34 15.22
CA THR A 86 -5.60 7.23 14.36
C THR A 86 -5.88 8.67 14.74
N ARG A 87 -4.83 9.46 14.94
CA ARG A 87 -4.93 10.92 15.16
C ARG A 87 -4.06 11.67 14.17
N GLU A 88 -4.48 12.88 13.80
CA GLU A 88 -3.64 13.80 13.04
C GLU A 88 -2.60 14.44 13.97
N VAL A 89 -1.38 14.59 13.49
CA VAL A 89 -0.26 15.21 14.23
C VAL A 89 0.32 16.44 13.53
N SER A 90 -0.03 16.66 12.25
CA SER A 90 0.22 17.93 11.56
C SER A 90 -0.85 18.97 11.88
N THR A 91 -0.68 20.18 11.35
CA THR A 91 -1.55 21.33 11.63
C THR A 91 -2.85 21.34 10.82
N GLY A 92 -2.99 20.46 9.83
CA GLY A 92 -4.07 20.51 8.83
C GLY A 92 -3.85 21.55 7.73
N ILE A 93 -2.78 22.36 7.79
CA ILE A 93 -2.48 23.43 6.84
C ILE A 93 -1.23 23.11 6.03
N GLY A 94 -1.21 23.54 4.77
CA GLY A 94 -0.11 23.34 3.84
C GLY A 94 0.05 21.87 3.42
N LYS A 95 1.19 21.60 2.76
CA LYS A 95 1.63 20.25 2.41
C LYS A 95 2.40 19.65 3.60
N THR A 96 2.42 18.32 3.69
CA THR A 96 3.30 17.60 4.61
C THR A 96 3.91 16.37 3.94
N THR A 97 5.08 15.94 4.42
CA THR A 97 5.81 14.77 3.87
C THR A 97 6.84 14.23 4.86
N CYS A 98 7.36 13.02 4.60
CA CYS A 98 8.57 12.46 5.21
C CYS A 98 8.58 12.48 6.74
N ALA A 99 7.48 12.05 7.36
CA ALA A 99 7.38 12.02 8.81
C ALA A 99 8.22 10.88 9.41
N PHE A 100 8.76 11.09 10.61
CA PHE A 100 9.51 10.08 11.34
C PHE A 100 9.35 10.24 12.85
N ILE A 101 9.22 9.12 13.57
CA ILE A 101 9.18 9.11 15.04
C ILE A 101 10.62 9.06 15.53
N ARG A 102 11.04 10.02 16.36
CA ARG A 102 12.41 10.02 16.90
C ARG A 102 12.72 8.71 17.64
N PRO A 103 13.97 8.23 17.66
CA PRO A 103 14.32 6.96 18.30
C PRO A 103 14.03 6.91 19.80
N ASP A 104 14.03 8.06 20.47
CA ASP A 104 13.66 8.21 21.89
C ASP A 104 12.14 8.21 22.12
N GLY A 105 11.33 8.22 21.06
CA GLY A 105 9.87 8.26 21.10
C GLY A 105 9.29 9.61 21.56
N ALA A 106 10.11 10.64 21.75
CA ALA A 106 9.67 11.88 22.38
C ALA A 106 8.92 12.80 21.42
N GLU A 107 9.29 12.81 20.14
CA GLU A 107 8.74 13.71 19.13
C GLU A 107 8.60 13.03 17.78
N ILE A 108 7.72 13.59 16.96
CA ILE A 108 7.57 13.27 15.55
C ILE A 108 8.12 14.45 14.76
N LEU A 109 9.01 14.19 13.80
CA LEU A 109 9.47 15.17 12.83
C LEU A 109 8.74 14.99 11.51
N TYR A 110 8.50 16.07 10.77
CA TYR A 110 7.92 16.02 9.42
C TYR A 110 8.26 17.28 8.62
N GLY A 111 8.28 17.18 7.30
CA GLY A 111 8.37 18.33 6.41
C GLY A 111 7.00 18.98 6.24
N SER A 112 6.92 20.31 6.23
CA SER A 112 5.66 21.02 6.00
C SER A 112 5.84 22.43 5.44
N THR A 113 4.81 22.92 4.75
CA THR A 113 4.71 24.30 4.27
C THR A 113 3.76 25.16 5.13
N HIS A 114 3.29 24.67 6.28
CA HIS A 114 2.21 25.33 7.02
C HIS A 114 2.51 26.76 7.50
N HIS A 115 3.78 27.16 7.54
CA HIS A 115 4.19 28.52 7.86
C HIS A 115 3.94 29.51 6.71
N ASP A 116 3.87 29.02 5.46
CA ASP A 116 3.60 29.85 4.29
C ASP A 116 2.22 30.50 4.43
N PRO A 117 2.14 31.84 4.46
CA PRO A 117 0.86 32.54 4.53
C PRO A 117 -0.06 32.24 3.35
N ARG A 118 0.46 31.69 2.25
CA ARG A 118 -0.31 31.28 1.07
C ARG A 118 -0.79 29.84 1.12
N SER A 119 -0.42 29.04 2.13
CA SER A 119 -0.80 27.62 2.21
C SER A 119 -2.31 27.39 2.05
N ALA A 120 -3.14 28.22 2.70
CA ALA A 120 -4.60 28.12 2.59
C ALA A 120 -5.11 28.47 1.17
N GLU A 121 -4.51 29.46 0.52
CA GLU A 121 -4.81 29.84 -0.85
C GLU A 121 -4.47 28.70 -1.82
N LEU A 122 -3.28 28.10 -1.66
CA LEU A 122 -2.80 27.00 -2.50
C LEU A 122 -3.63 25.72 -2.35
N GLN A 123 -4.12 25.44 -1.14
CA GLN A 123 -5.08 24.35 -0.90
C GLN A 123 -6.37 24.57 -1.69
N GLN A 124 -6.94 25.78 -1.64
CA GLN A 124 -8.14 26.10 -2.38
C GLN A 124 -7.92 25.98 -3.89
N GLN A 125 -6.79 26.49 -4.40
CA GLN A 125 -6.44 26.37 -5.82
C GLN A 125 -6.33 24.91 -6.27
N GLU A 126 -5.75 24.04 -5.46
CA GLU A 126 -5.68 22.60 -5.76
C GLU A 126 -7.07 21.94 -5.73
N LEU A 127 -7.95 22.33 -4.80
CA LEU A 127 -9.34 21.86 -4.79
C LEU A 127 -10.08 22.29 -6.06
N ASP A 128 -9.96 23.56 -6.44
CA ASP A 128 -10.58 24.12 -7.65
C ASP A 128 -10.05 23.44 -8.92
N PHE A 129 -8.73 23.20 -8.97
CA PHE A 129 -8.10 22.46 -10.06
C PHE A 129 -8.66 21.03 -10.16
N ARG A 130 -8.75 20.29 -9.05
CA ARG A 130 -9.34 18.94 -9.03
C ARG A 130 -10.82 18.96 -9.43
N ALA A 131 -11.57 19.96 -8.99
CA ALA A 131 -12.99 20.12 -9.35
C ALA A 131 -13.19 20.43 -10.84
N SER A 132 -12.21 21.05 -11.50
CA SER A 132 -12.27 21.32 -12.94
C SER A 132 -12.22 20.07 -13.82
N GLY A 133 -11.82 18.92 -13.27
CA GLY A 133 -11.65 17.66 -14.00
C GLY A 133 -10.41 17.61 -14.90
N GLN A 134 -9.57 18.65 -14.89
CA GLN A 134 -8.29 18.65 -15.58
C GLN A 134 -7.30 17.71 -14.89
N GLU A 135 -6.48 17.04 -15.69
CA GLU A 135 -5.42 16.16 -15.19
C GLU A 135 -4.05 16.80 -15.43
N ARG A 136 -3.15 16.67 -14.44
CA ARG A 136 -1.73 16.96 -14.59
C ARG A 136 -0.93 15.67 -14.51
N ARG A 137 0.13 15.55 -15.31
CA ARG A 137 1.11 14.50 -15.11
C ARG A 137 1.75 14.65 -13.74
N TYR A 138 1.95 13.52 -13.06
CA TYR A 138 2.68 13.50 -11.81
C TYR A 138 4.08 14.11 -12.01
N ALA A 139 4.41 15.07 -11.16
CA ALA A 139 5.72 15.69 -11.09
C ALA A 139 6.08 15.88 -9.62
N TRP A 140 7.35 15.66 -9.30
CA TRP A 140 7.87 16.01 -8.00
C TRP A 140 7.99 17.54 -7.91
N ASP A 141 7.33 18.11 -6.91
CA ASP A 141 7.39 19.54 -6.62
C ASP A 141 8.46 19.77 -5.54
N TYR A 142 9.34 20.74 -5.78
CA TYR A 142 10.29 21.23 -4.78
C TYR A 142 9.77 22.56 -4.27
N ASP A 143 8.82 22.47 -3.34
CA ASP A 143 8.20 23.66 -2.73
C ASP A 143 9.26 24.44 -1.93
N PRO A 144 9.57 25.70 -2.29
CA PRO A 144 10.58 26.50 -1.60
C PRO A 144 10.21 26.81 -0.15
N GLU A 145 8.92 26.70 0.21
CA GLU A 145 8.42 26.91 1.56
C GLU A 145 8.38 25.60 2.38
N MET A 146 9.00 24.52 1.89
CA MET A 146 9.11 23.29 2.68
C MET A 146 10.18 23.45 3.77
N ASP A 147 9.78 23.30 5.02
CA ASP A 147 10.69 23.32 6.19
C ASP A 147 10.40 22.13 7.13
N ILE A 148 11.29 21.87 8.09
CA ILE A 148 11.22 20.73 9.02
C ILE A 148 10.63 21.18 10.35
N TYR A 149 9.62 20.46 10.80
CA TYR A 149 8.92 20.71 12.05
C TYR A 149 8.95 19.49 12.96
N THR A 150 8.76 19.74 14.25
CA THR A 150 8.61 18.71 15.27
C THR A 150 7.33 18.93 16.06
N VAL A 151 6.72 17.84 16.49
CA VAL A 151 5.58 17.84 17.41
C VAL A 151 5.85 16.83 18.54
N PRO A 152 5.64 17.19 19.82
CA PRO A 152 5.78 16.26 20.92
C PRO A 152 4.80 15.08 20.81
N MET A 153 5.22 13.88 21.19
CA MET A 153 4.37 12.69 21.20
C MET A 153 3.17 12.84 22.15
N ALA A 154 3.33 13.62 23.23
CA ALA A 154 2.32 13.84 24.26
C ALA A 154 1.29 14.94 23.93
N GLY A 155 1.28 15.46 22.71
CA GLY A 155 0.36 16.50 22.24
C GLY A 155 -0.97 15.96 21.72
#